data_AF-A0A938TXM3-F1
#
_entry.id   AF-A0A938TXM3-F1
#
_cell.length_a   1.000
_cell.length_b   1.000
_cell.length_c   1.000
_cell.angle_alpha   90.00
_cell.angle_beta   90.00
_cell.angle_gamma   90.00
#
_symmetry.space_group_name_H-M   'P 1'
#
loop_
_entity.id
_entity.type
_entity.pdbx_description
1 polymer ?
#
loop_
_entity_poly.entity_id
_entity_poly.type
_entity_poly.pdbx_seq_one_letter_code
_entity_poly.pdbx_strand_id
1 'polypeptide(L)'
;MTRISQMPNAAHDGRAMGYVPPRKLAISNKLKLQRKAANSIDPVTYEVVRHALWHVNEEHGATIQRLSGSPVAMYALDLNPSILTEDGEFVYFGPYMQYMSGVTDTQVKWVLEHRSDNPGIREGDMFLANDPWVGAAHQQDVMLICPVFWKGELFCWVTNCLHQYDIGGITPSSFCGAAESAYEEGICIPPVKIVERDEIRRDIEELYLRASRKPEAVALDFRAQLAGNITARERVLALARRYGPGVVKGVMRKILDNGEKAFLAKLARLPDGVWRERTYVECCRPGDRRTHRVMLTLRKTGNRLVF
;
A
#
# COMPACT_ATOMS: atom_id res chain seq x y z
N MET A 1 -2.31 9.99 -25.41
CA MET A 1 -1.29 9.14 -24.77
C MET A 1 -1.51 7.71 -25.20
N THR A 2 -0.44 6.98 -25.47
CA THR A 2 -0.45 5.52 -25.68
C THR A 2 -0.83 4.84 -24.37
N ARG A 3 -1.67 3.80 -24.41
CA ARG A 3 -2.03 3.06 -23.18
C ARG A 3 -0.82 2.31 -22.64
N ILE A 4 -0.69 2.15 -21.32
CA ILE A 4 0.37 1.32 -20.71
C ILE A 4 0.40 -0.08 -21.33
N SER A 5 -0.77 -0.69 -21.55
CA SER A 5 -0.92 -2.00 -22.21
C SER A 5 -0.43 -2.05 -23.66
N GLN A 6 -0.18 -0.90 -24.29
CA GLN A 6 0.34 -0.75 -25.64
C GLN A 6 1.83 -0.36 -25.64
N MET A 7 2.48 -0.36 -24.48
CA MET A 7 3.91 -0.03 -24.31
C MET A 7 4.70 -1.26 -23.79
N PRO A 8 4.67 -2.42 -24.48
CA PRO A 8 5.26 -3.67 -23.97
C PRO A 8 6.79 -3.62 -23.81
N ASN A 9 7.47 -2.69 -24.48
CA ASN A 9 8.92 -2.51 -24.41
C ASN A 9 9.33 -1.37 -23.46
N ALA A 10 8.39 -0.71 -22.79
CA ALA A 10 8.70 0.33 -21.81
C ALA A 10 9.16 -0.30 -20.49
N ALA A 11 10.23 0.25 -19.92
CA ALA A 11 10.73 -0.15 -18.61
C ALA A 11 9.84 0.43 -17.50
N HIS A 12 8.82 -0.31 -17.08
CA HIS A 12 7.96 0.00 -15.94
C HIS A 12 8.62 -0.39 -14.62
N ASP A 13 9.79 0.19 -14.35
CA ASP A 13 10.69 -0.19 -13.25
C ASP A 13 10.56 0.72 -12.00
N GLY A 14 9.72 1.76 -12.07
CA GLY A 14 9.62 2.78 -11.02
C GLY A 14 10.77 3.79 -11.04
N ARG A 15 11.51 3.89 -12.15
CA ARG A 15 12.58 4.88 -12.35
C ARG A 15 12.39 5.65 -13.65
N ALA A 16 12.35 4.95 -14.77
CA ALA A 16 12.13 5.55 -16.08
C ALA A 16 10.63 5.81 -16.34
N MET A 17 9.79 4.86 -15.92
CA MET A 17 8.34 4.93 -15.92
C MET A 17 7.81 4.43 -14.58
N GLY A 18 6.56 4.77 -14.26
CA GLY A 18 5.86 4.21 -13.10
C GLY A 18 5.91 2.68 -13.12
N TYR A 19 6.14 2.09 -11.95
CA TYR A 19 6.28 0.66 -11.74
C TYR A 19 4.97 -0.06 -12.06
N VAL A 20 5.07 -1.11 -12.87
CA VAL A 20 3.97 -2.04 -13.15
C VAL A 20 4.48 -3.43 -12.81
N PRO A 21 3.94 -4.09 -11.77
CA PRO A 21 4.42 -5.41 -11.38
C PRO A 21 4.37 -6.39 -12.55
N PRO A 22 5.44 -7.16 -12.81
CA PRO A 22 5.40 -8.22 -13.80
C PRO A 22 4.45 -9.33 -13.35
N ARG A 23 3.95 -10.12 -14.31
CA ARG A 23 3.08 -11.28 -14.00
C ARG A 23 3.71 -12.27 -13.02
N LYS A 24 5.04 -12.35 -13.00
CA LYS A 24 5.82 -13.16 -12.07
C LYS A 24 6.90 -12.28 -11.47
N LEU A 25 6.80 -12.04 -10.17
CA LEU A 25 7.77 -11.24 -9.42
C LEU A 25 9.14 -11.94 -9.38
N ALA A 26 10.20 -11.17 -9.58
CA ALA A 26 11.58 -11.61 -9.43
C ALA A 26 12.02 -11.58 -7.95
N ILE A 27 11.62 -12.58 -7.17
CA ILE A 27 11.92 -12.67 -5.74
C ILE A 27 13.20 -13.48 -5.52
N SER A 28 14.13 -12.97 -4.71
CA SER A 28 15.37 -13.68 -4.35
C SER A 28 15.07 -15.01 -3.65
N ASN A 29 15.80 -16.06 -4.02
CA ASN A 29 15.71 -17.38 -3.39
C ASN A 29 16.11 -17.38 -1.90
N LYS A 30 16.73 -16.30 -1.41
CA LYS A 30 17.05 -16.09 0.01
C LYS A 30 15.78 -15.87 0.86
N LEU A 31 14.71 -15.35 0.27
CA LEU A 31 13.45 -15.10 0.95
C LEU A 31 12.50 -16.29 0.75
N LYS A 32 12.17 -16.99 1.83
CA LYS A 32 11.20 -18.09 1.80
C LYS A 32 9.80 -17.55 2.02
N LEU A 33 8.87 -17.90 1.13
CA LEU A 33 7.47 -17.50 1.20
C LEU A 33 6.62 -18.64 1.79
N GLN A 34 5.80 -18.34 2.79
CA GLN A 34 4.90 -19.31 3.42
C GLN A 34 3.63 -19.47 2.58
N ARG A 35 3.65 -20.40 1.62
CA ARG A 35 2.56 -20.62 0.66
C ARG A 35 1.56 -21.71 1.07
N LYS A 36 1.88 -22.51 2.09
CA LYS A 36 1.06 -23.66 2.44
C LYS A 36 -0.28 -23.21 3.02
N ALA A 37 -1.37 -23.55 2.34
CA ALA A 37 -2.74 -23.26 2.74
C ALA A 37 -3.55 -24.55 2.91
N ALA A 38 -4.52 -24.53 3.83
CA ALA A 38 -5.53 -25.58 3.93
C ALA A 38 -6.49 -25.51 2.74
N ASN A 39 -6.74 -26.64 2.07
CA ASN A 39 -7.63 -26.70 0.90
C ASN A 39 -9.11 -26.69 1.27
N SER A 40 -9.46 -27.14 2.47
CA SER A 40 -10.82 -27.15 3.01
C SER A 40 -10.83 -26.46 4.36
N ILE A 41 -11.76 -25.53 4.52
CA ILE A 41 -12.01 -24.78 5.75
C ILE A 41 -13.51 -24.84 5.95
N ASP A 42 -13.93 -25.30 7.12
CA ASP A 42 -15.35 -25.33 7.44
C ASP A 42 -15.92 -23.88 7.48
N PRO A 43 -17.20 -23.69 7.12
CA PRO A 43 -17.77 -22.34 7.01
C PRO A 43 -17.70 -21.52 8.30
N VAL A 44 -17.78 -22.16 9.47
CA VAL A 44 -17.76 -21.47 10.76
C VAL A 44 -16.36 -20.92 11.02
N THR A 45 -15.32 -21.76 10.89
CA THR A 45 -13.92 -21.31 11.03
C THR A 45 -13.58 -20.24 10.00
N TYR A 46 -14.07 -20.38 8.76
CA TYR A 46 -13.88 -19.35 7.74
C TYR A 46 -14.42 -17.99 8.19
N GLU A 47 -15.69 -17.91 8.63
CA GLU A 47 -16.27 -16.64 9.06
C GLU A 47 -15.57 -16.08 10.29
N VAL A 48 -15.24 -16.91 11.27
CA VAL A 48 -14.54 -16.47 12.50
C VAL A 48 -13.17 -15.88 12.17
N VAL A 49 -12.34 -16.57 11.39
CA VAL A 49 -11.00 -16.09 11.05
C VAL A 49 -11.06 -14.90 10.09
N ARG A 50 -12.00 -14.90 9.14
CA ARG A 50 -12.23 -13.78 8.22
C ARG A 50 -12.58 -12.50 8.97
N HIS A 51 -13.55 -12.57 9.89
CA HIS A 51 -13.91 -11.42 10.73
C HIS A 51 -12.79 -11.02 11.68
N ALA A 52 -12.03 -11.98 12.21
CA ALA A 52 -10.87 -11.65 13.04
C ALA A 52 -9.80 -10.87 12.24
N LEU A 53 -9.50 -11.27 11.00
CA LEU A 53 -8.59 -10.54 10.11
C LEU A 53 -9.11 -9.13 9.78
N TRP A 54 -10.42 -8.95 9.59
CA TRP A 54 -11.04 -7.63 9.44
C TRP A 54 -10.81 -6.77 10.70
N HIS A 55 -11.09 -7.33 11.88
CA HIS A 55 -10.87 -6.63 13.15
C HIS A 55 -9.40 -6.28 13.41
N VAL A 56 -8.45 -7.13 12.98
CA VAL A 56 -7.02 -6.76 13.02
C VAL A 56 -6.78 -5.44 12.27
N ASN A 57 -7.39 -5.30 11.11
CA ASN A 57 -7.22 -4.13 10.27
C ASN A 57 -7.90 -2.88 10.83
N GLU A 58 -9.06 -3.03 11.48
CA GLU A 58 -9.70 -1.93 12.23
C GLU A 58 -8.87 -1.50 13.44
N GLU A 59 -8.36 -2.47 14.21
CA GLU A 59 -7.51 -2.17 15.38
C GLU A 59 -6.22 -1.48 14.95
N HIS A 60 -5.63 -1.88 13.81
CA HIS A 60 -4.46 -1.24 13.21
C HIS A 60 -4.69 0.25 12.98
N GLY A 61 -5.69 0.61 12.18
CA GLY A 61 -5.96 2.02 11.86
C GLY A 61 -6.37 2.82 13.11
N ALA A 62 -7.15 2.21 14.00
CA ALA A 62 -7.58 2.86 15.23
C ALA A 62 -6.43 3.05 16.24
N THR A 63 -5.35 2.28 16.11
CA THR A 63 -4.09 2.48 16.87
C THR A 63 -3.36 3.70 16.34
N ILE A 64 -3.22 3.81 15.01
CA ILE A 64 -2.58 4.97 14.37
C ILE A 64 -3.34 6.25 14.74
N GLN A 65 -4.65 6.26 14.54
CA GLN A 65 -5.52 7.40 14.82
C GLN A 65 -5.36 7.91 16.27
N ARG A 66 -5.21 7.02 17.24
CA ARG A 66 -5.12 7.41 18.66
C ARG A 66 -3.72 7.88 19.08
N LEU A 67 -2.67 7.53 18.32
CA LEU A 67 -1.29 7.79 18.70
C LEU A 67 -0.62 8.94 17.92
N SER A 68 -1.02 9.16 16.66
CA SER A 68 -0.30 10.06 15.74
C SER A 68 -0.23 11.50 16.24
N GLY A 69 -1.23 11.95 17.02
CA GLY A 69 -1.27 13.32 17.54
C GLY A 69 -1.48 14.40 16.47
N SER A 70 -1.37 14.06 15.18
CA SER A 70 -1.56 14.99 14.08
C SER A 70 -3.06 15.11 13.74
N PRO A 71 -3.54 16.31 13.36
CA PRO A 71 -4.94 16.48 12.97
C PRO A 71 -5.30 15.68 11.72
N VAL A 72 -4.29 15.34 10.90
CA VAL A 72 -4.43 14.55 9.67
C VAL A 72 -4.90 13.13 10.00
N ALA A 73 -4.24 12.43 10.92
CA ALA A 73 -4.70 11.10 11.31
C ALA A 73 -5.90 11.16 12.25
N MET A 74 -5.89 12.06 13.25
CA MET A 74 -6.88 12.05 14.34
C MET A 74 -8.28 12.46 13.88
N TYR A 75 -8.38 13.53 13.07
CA TYR A 75 -9.65 14.14 12.69
C TYR A 75 -9.99 13.94 11.23
N ALA A 76 -9.02 14.11 10.32
CA ALA A 76 -9.27 13.94 8.89
C ALA A 76 -9.32 12.46 8.46
N LEU A 77 -8.77 11.55 9.28
CA LEU A 77 -8.73 10.11 9.02
C LEU A 77 -7.99 9.77 7.71
N ASP A 78 -6.99 10.58 7.37
CA ASP A 78 -6.25 10.49 6.12
C ASP A 78 -5.11 9.45 6.20
N LEU A 79 -5.53 8.21 6.42
CA LEU A 79 -4.68 7.04 6.60
C LEU A 79 -5.38 5.81 6.03
N ASN A 80 -4.65 4.72 5.83
CA ASN A 80 -5.27 3.42 5.58
C ASN A 80 -4.33 2.25 5.96
N PRO A 81 -4.75 1.32 6.85
CA PRO A 81 -4.05 0.06 7.10
C PRO A 81 -4.43 -1.02 6.09
N SER A 82 -3.54 -1.99 5.83
CA SER A 82 -3.84 -3.10 4.93
C SER A 82 -3.14 -4.39 5.34
N ILE A 83 -3.76 -5.52 4.99
CA ILE A 83 -3.21 -6.86 5.12
C ILE A 83 -3.09 -7.43 3.71
N LEU A 84 -1.89 -7.89 3.33
CA LEU A 84 -1.61 -8.47 2.03
C LEU A 84 -1.03 -9.88 2.19
N THR A 85 -1.24 -10.75 1.20
CA THR A 85 -0.59 -12.06 1.10
C THR A 85 0.92 -11.91 0.99
N GLU A 86 1.66 -12.99 1.19
CA GLU A 86 3.12 -13.04 1.10
C GLU A 86 3.70 -12.47 -0.22
N ASP A 87 2.93 -12.55 -1.31
CA ASP A 87 3.25 -12.07 -2.65
C ASP A 87 2.56 -10.73 -3.00
N GLY A 88 1.93 -10.08 -2.03
CA GLY A 88 1.41 -8.72 -2.14
C GLY A 88 0.00 -8.60 -2.70
N GLU A 89 -0.84 -9.63 -2.63
CA GLU A 89 -2.27 -9.52 -2.99
C GLU A 89 -3.11 -9.02 -1.81
N PHE A 90 -4.04 -8.09 -2.06
CA PHE A 90 -4.84 -7.45 -1.00
C PHE A 90 -5.87 -8.36 -0.36
N VAL A 91 -5.68 -8.71 0.91
CA VAL A 91 -6.69 -9.42 1.69
C VAL A 91 -7.70 -8.43 2.27
N TYR A 92 -7.22 -7.38 2.92
CA TYR A 92 -8.05 -6.32 3.48
C TYR A 92 -7.36 -4.96 3.38
N PHE A 93 -8.18 -3.93 3.20
CA PHE A 93 -7.84 -2.53 3.41
C PHE A 93 -8.79 -1.95 4.45
N GLY A 94 -8.35 -0.95 5.21
CA GLY A 94 -9.09 -0.41 6.35
C GLY A 94 -10.25 0.47 5.89
N PRO A 95 -11.22 0.75 6.75
CA PRO A 95 -12.41 1.55 6.42
C PRO A 95 -12.14 3.07 6.36
N TYR A 96 -10.93 3.48 6.00
CA TYR A 96 -10.47 4.87 5.96
C TYR A 96 -10.35 5.37 4.51
N MET A 97 -9.32 6.15 4.17
CA MET A 97 -9.14 6.67 2.80
C MET A 97 -8.78 5.56 1.82
N GLN A 98 -9.77 5.09 1.06
CA GLN A 98 -9.68 3.88 0.24
C GLN A 98 -8.67 3.97 -0.92
N TYR A 99 -8.43 5.19 -1.42
CA TYR A 99 -7.54 5.37 -2.57
C TYR A 99 -6.09 5.03 -2.23
N MET A 100 -5.66 5.24 -0.99
CA MET A 100 -4.31 4.90 -0.51
C MET A 100 -4.04 3.39 -0.61
N SER A 101 -5.07 2.57 -0.43
CA SER A 101 -4.97 1.12 -0.60
C SER A 101 -4.90 0.70 -2.06
N GLY A 102 -5.21 1.55 -3.04
CA GLY A 102 -5.12 1.20 -4.46
C GLY A 102 -3.69 0.98 -4.97
N VAL A 103 -2.69 1.31 -4.15
CA VAL A 103 -1.28 1.37 -4.56
C VAL A 103 -0.32 0.68 -3.59
N THR A 104 -0.83 0.12 -2.49
CA THR A 104 0.03 -0.54 -1.49
C THR A 104 0.62 -1.84 -2.01
N ASP A 105 -0.09 -2.59 -2.87
CA ASP A 105 0.44 -3.82 -3.46
C ASP A 105 1.62 -3.55 -4.38
N THR A 106 1.59 -2.48 -5.17
CA THR A 106 2.71 -2.15 -6.06
C THR A 106 3.98 -1.88 -5.25
N GLN A 107 3.88 -1.20 -4.11
CA GLN A 107 5.03 -0.98 -3.25
C GLN A 107 5.55 -2.26 -2.58
N VAL A 108 4.65 -3.14 -2.11
CA VAL A 108 5.02 -4.46 -1.55
C VAL A 108 5.70 -5.32 -2.62
N LYS A 109 5.13 -5.38 -3.82
CA LYS A 109 5.68 -6.13 -4.96
C LYS A 109 7.04 -5.57 -5.39
N TRP A 110 7.20 -4.25 -5.38
CA TRP A 110 8.48 -3.61 -5.63
C TRP A 110 9.52 -3.96 -4.57
N VAL A 111 9.15 -3.96 -3.28
CA VAL A 111 10.02 -4.41 -2.17
C VAL A 111 10.43 -5.87 -2.38
N LEU A 112 9.49 -6.74 -2.73
CA LEU A 112 9.78 -8.15 -3.02
C LEU A 112 10.81 -8.31 -4.16
N GLU A 113 10.72 -7.52 -5.23
CA GLU A 113 11.66 -7.61 -6.36
C GLU A 113 13.02 -6.94 -6.08
N HIS A 114 13.03 -5.80 -5.39
CA HIS A 114 14.21 -4.92 -5.30
C HIS A 114 14.88 -4.92 -3.93
N ARG A 115 14.30 -5.59 -2.92
CA ARG A 115 14.83 -5.65 -1.56
C ARG A 115 15.01 -7.07 -1.04
N SER A 116 14.41 -8.09 -1.66
CA SER A 116 14.53 -9.48 -1.19
C SER A 116 15.95 -10.03 -1.22
N ASP A 117 16.81 -9.54 -2.11
CA ASP A 117 18.24 -9.93 -2.14
C ASP A 117 19.12 -9.01 -1.27
N ASN A 118 19.03 -7.70 -1.51
CA ASN A 118 19.79 -6.65 -0.83
C ASN A 118 18.88 -5.43 -0.62
N PRO A 119 18.70 -4.92 0.61
CA PRO A 119 19.35 -5.32 1.88
C PRO A 119 18.81 -6.63 2.49
N GLY A 120 17.92 -7.32 1.79
CA GLY A 120 17.19 -8.47 2.30
C GLY A 120 15.96 -8.04 3.10
N ILE A 121 15.03 -8.99 3.25
CA ILE A 121 13.79 -8.84 3.99
C ILE A 121 13.83 -9.86 5.13
N ARG A 122 13.79 -9.40 6.38
CA ARG A 122 13.87 -10.25 7.58
C ARG A 122 12.74 -9.93 8.55
N GLU A 123 12.50 -10.86 9.47
CA GLU A 123 11.60 -10.65 10.60
C GLU A 123 12.06 -9.44 11.43
N GLY A 124 11.09 -8.60 11.81
CA GLY A 124 11.33 -7.33 12.52
C GLY A 124 11.75 -6.17 11.60
N ASP A 125 12.01 -6.38 10.31
CA ASP A 125 12.29 -5.27 9.40
C ASP A 125 10.99 -4.50 9.05
N MET A 126 11.08 -3.22 8.70
CA MET A 126 10.00 -2.45 8.05
C MET A 126 10.57 -1.44 7.04
N PHE A 127 9.82 -1.19 5.97
CA PHE A 127 10.24 -0.29 4.89
C PHE A 127 9.37 0.97 4.85
N LEU A 128 10.00 2.14 4.82
CA LEU A 128 9.35 3.43 4.59
C LEU A 128 9.39 3.75 3.09
N ALA A 129 8.29 4.28 2.55
CA ALA A 129 8.22 4.65 1.14
C ALA A 129 7.18 5.75 0.91
N ASN A 130 7.43 6.62 -0.05
CA ASN A 130 6.45 7.60 -0.53
C ASN A 130 6.68 7.98 -2.01
N ASP A 131 7.41 7.14 -2.74
CA ASP A 131 7.78 7.36 -4.13
C ASP A 131 6.56 7.15 -5.08
N PRO A 132 6.10 8.19 -5.79
CA PRO A 132 4.97 8.05 -6.70
C PRO A 132 5.25 7.15 -7.91
N TRP A 133 6.51 6.97 -8.28
CA TRP A 133 6.89 6.03 -9.34
C TRP A 133 6.74 4.58 -8.91
N VAL A 134 6.66 4.31 -7.60
CA VAL A 134 6.55 2.94 -7.05
C VAL A 134 5.16 2.67 -6.47
N GLY A 135 4.33 3.70 -6.33
CA GLY A 135 2.90 3.55 -6.06
C GLY A 135 2.29 4.71 -5.28
N ALA A 136 3.06 5.48 -4.50
CA ALA A 136 2.46 6.52 -3.65
C ALA A 136 1.59 7.48 -4.48
N ALA A 137 0.39 7.83 -4.01
CA ALA A 137 -0.48 8.73 -4.78
C ALA A 137 0.18 10.12 -4.96
N HIS A 138 0.90 10.54 -3.92
CA HIS A 138 1.86 11.64 -3.93
C HIS A 138 2.79 11.49 -2.72
N GLN A 139 3.84 12.29 -2.64
CA GLN A 139 4.91 12.11 -1.64
C GLN A 139 4.45 12.27 -0.20
N GLN A 140 3.34 12.97 0.10
CA GLN A 140 2.87 13.07 1.48
C GLN A 140 2.24 11.78 1.98
N ASP A 141 1.80 10.90 1.09
CA ASP A 141 1.18 9.62 1.45
C ASP A 141 2.29 8.60 1.77
N VAL A 142 2.82 8.69 3.00
CA VAL A 142 3.96 7.91 3.46
C VAL A 142 3.50 6.55 3.97
N MET A 143 4.09 5.50 3.39
CA MET A 143 3.81 4.12 3.73
C MET A 143 4.86 3.51 4.65
N LEU A 144 4.39 2.69 5.59
CA LEU A 144 5.22 1.80 6.41
C LEU A 144 4.83 0.34 6.16
N ILE A 145 5.75 -0.42 5.56
CA ILE A 145 5.53 -1.77 5.05
C ILE A 145 6.19 -2.78 5.98
N CYS A 146 5.39 -3.61 6.67
CA CYS A 146 5.87 -4.61 7.64
C CYS A 146 5.68 -6.05 7.12
N PRO A 147 6.76 -6.79 6.82
CA PRO A 147 6.70 -8.23 6.61
C PRO A 147 6.41 -8.96 7.93
N VAL A 148 5.45 -9.89 7.90
CA VAL A 148 5.11 -10.77 9.02
C VAL A 148 5.67 -12.16 8.73
N PHE A 149 6.52 -12.68 9.61
CA PHE A 149 7.15 -13.98 9.44
C PHE A 149 6.50 -15.06 10.33
N TRP A 150 6.44 -16.28 9.82
CA TRP A 150 6.07 -17.47 10.59
C TRP A 150 7.14 -18.55 10.41
N LYS A 151 7.88 -18.85 11.49
CA LYS A 151 8.95 -19.87 11.49
C LYS A 151 9.98 -19.68 10.38
N GLY A 152 10.44 -18.44 10.16
CA GLY A 152 11.46 -18.10 9.17
C GLY A 152 10.97 -18.00 7.72
N GLU A 153 9.66 -18.07 7.50
CA GLU A 153 9.04 -17.86 6.19
C GLU A 153 8.13 -16.62 6.22
N LEU A 154 8.15 -15.81 5.18
CA LEU A 154 7.29 -14.65 5.02
C LEU A 154 5.84 -15.11 4.91
N PHE A 155 5.06 -14.83 5.94
CA PHE A 155 3.67 -15.23 6.08
C PHE A 155 2.74 -14.25 5.36
N CYS A 156 2.85 -12.97 5.63
CA CYS A 156 2.01 -11.95 5.00
C CYS A 156 2.68 -10.59 5.13
N TRP A 157 2.02 -9.55 4.64
CA TRP A 157 2.40 -8.16 4.95
C TRP A 157 1.27 -7.50 5.72
N VAL A 158 1.67 -6.66 6.65
CA VAL A 158 0.81 -5.68 7.31
C VAL A 158 1.41 -4.32 6.97
N THR A 159 0.61 -3.42 6.44
CA THR A 159 1.09 -2.14 5.95
C THR A 159 0.15 -1.04 6.38
N ASN A 160 0.64 0.19 6.38
CA ASN A 160 -0.24 1.34 6.44
C ASN A 160 0.33 2.49 5.61
N CYS A 161 -0.57 3.35 5.16
CA CYS A 161 -0.28 4.66 4.60
C CYS A 161 -0.85 5.72 5.54
N LEU A 162 -0.13 6.81 5.75
CA LEU A 162 -0.59 7.97 6.50
C LEU A 162 -0.09 9.22 5.80
N HIS A 163 -1.02 10.10 5.45
CA HIS A 163 -0.68 11.40 4.90
C HIS A 163 0.09 12.22 5.94
N GLN A 164 1.25 12.71 5.54
CA GLN A 164 2.08 13.59 6.34
C GLN A 164 1.68 15.04 6.08
N TYR A 165 1.70 15.85 7.14
CA TYR A 165 1.42 17.27 6.99
C TYR A 165 2.52 18.00 6.22
N ASP A 166 3.78 17.57 6.39
CA ASP A 166 4.95 18.23 5.84
C ASP A 166 6.14 17.27 5.75
N ILE A 167 6.69 17.09 4.55
CA ILE A 167 7.94 16.34 4.30
C ILE A 167 8.87 17.12 3.35
N GLY A 168 8.84 18.45 3.42
CA GLY A 168 9.67 19.34 2.61
C GLY A 168 9.00 19.90 1.35
N GLY A 169 9.80 20.21 0.33
CA GLY A 169 9.39 20.91 -0.91
C GLY A 169 9.63 22.42 -0.89
N ILE A 170 9.23 23.10 -1.96
CA ILE A 170 9.44 24.55 -2.12
C ILE A 170 8.44 25.43 -1.36
N THR A 171 7.34 24.86 -0.85
CA THR A 171 6.31 25.58 -0.09
C THR A 171 5.97 24.88 1.24
N PRO A 172 5.66 25.62 2.32
CA PRO A 172 5.23 25.06 3.60
C PRO A 172 3.79 24.54 3.53
N SER A 173 3.59 23.42 2.84
CA SER A 173 2.29 22.82 2.53
C SER A 173 2.47 21.35 2.18
N SER A 174 1.42 20.53 2.38
CA SER A 174 1.41 19.15 1.88
C SER A 174 1.28 19.10 0.34
N PHE A 175 0.72 20.15 -0.27
CA PHE A 175 0.62 20.33 -1.73
C PHE A 175 1.50 21.48 -2.21
N CYS A 176 2.46 21.19 -3.08
CA CYS A 176 3.37 22.15 -3.69
C CYS A 176 2.87 22.57 -5.09
N GLY A 177 1.76 23.32 -5.16
CA GLY A 177 1.12 23.64 -6.45
C GLY A 177 2.02 24.39 -7.45
N ALA A 178 3.05 25.09 -6.97
CA ALA A 178 4.03 25.79 -7.82
C ALA A 178 5.20 24.91 -8.31
N ALA A 179 5.29 23.65 -7.87
CA ALA A 179 6.37 22.77 -8.26
C ALA A 179 6.28 22.43 -9.76
N GLU A 180 7.39 22.59 -10.48
CA GLU A 180 7.53 22.24 -11.89
C GLU A 180 8.12 20.83 -12.09
N SER A 181 8.71 20.27 -11.04
CA SER A 181 9.19 18.88 -11.03
C SER A 181 9.07 18.27 -9.64
N ALA A 182 9.07 16.94 -9.55
CA ALA A 182 9.03 16.24 -8.26
C ALA A 182 10.24 16.50 -7.37
N TYR A 183 11.34 17.05 -7.91
CA TYR A 183 12.50 17.49 -7.12
C TYR A 183 12.24 18.80 -6.35
N GLU A 184 11.16 19.51 -6.68
CA GLU A 184 10.69 20.70 -5.96
C GLU A 184 9.58 20.37 -4.95
N GLU A 185 9.12 19.12 -4.92
CA GLU A 185 8.13 18.61 -3.98
C GLU A 185 8.81 18.02 -2.74
N GLY A 186 8.03 17.36 -1.88
CA GLY A 186 8.55 16.63 -0.71
C GLY A 186 9.59 15.58 -1.09
N ILE A 187 10.43 15.19 -0.13
CA ILE A 187 11.46 14.16 -0.36
C ILE A 187 10.85 12.89 -0.97
N CYS A 188 11.40 12.44 -2.09
CA CYS A 188 10.98 11.22 -2.77
C CYS A 188 11.82 10.04 -2.27
N ILE A 189 11.20 9.13 -1.51
CA ILE A 189 11.84 8.01 -0.83
C ILE A 189 11.29 6.71 -1.44
N PRO A 190 12.07 6.00 -2.29
CA PRO A 190 11.69 4.65 -2.69
C PRO A 190 11.69 3.75 -1.45
N PRO A 191 11.10 2.54 -1.48
CA PRO A 191 11.10 1.68 -0.30
C PRO A 191 12.50 1.46 0.31
N VAL A 192 12.74 2.03 1.48
CA VAL A 192 14.00 1.94 2.24
C VAL A 192 13.74 1.31 3.60
N LYS A 193 14.66 0.45 4.05
CA LYS A 193 14.55 -0.18 5.38
C LYS A 193 14.81 0.87 6.46
N ILE A 194 13.76 1.26 7.20
CA ILE A 194 13.82 2.22 8.32
C ILE A 194 13.74 1.52 9.68
N VAL A 195 13.15 0.33 9.76
CA VAL A 195 13.22 -0.54 10.94
C VAL A 195 14.01 -1.77 10.55
N GLU A 196 15.02 -2.13 11.33
CA GLU A 196 15.82 -3.33 11.16
C GLU A 196 15.78 -4.16 12.43
N ARG A 197 15.20 -5.37 12.34
CA ARG A 197 15.04 -6.28 13.50
C ARG A 197 14.38 -5.61 14.72
N ASP A 198 13.25 -4.96 14.51
CA ASP A 198 12.46 -4.22 15.50
C ASP A 198 13.14 -2.96 16.08
N GLU A 199 14.33 -2.59 15.59
CA GLU A 199 15.04 -1.38 15.98
C GLU A 199 14.94 -0.31 14.88
N ILE A 200 14.64 0.93 15.28
CA ILE A 200 14.59 2.05 14.34
C ILE A 200 16.01 2.42 13.92
N ARG A 201 16.24 2.47 12.61
CA ARG A 201 17.45 3.01 12.00
C ARG A 201 17.47 4.52 12.14
N ARG A 202 18.10 5.00 13.21
CA ARG A 202 18.18 6.43 13.54
C ARG A 202 18.77 7.28 12.43
N ASP A 203 19.73 6.75 11.67
CA ASP A 203 20.33 7.44 10.52
C ASP A 203 19.30 7.71 9.40
N ILE A 204 18.39 6.76 9.15
CA ILE A 204 17.32 6.91 8.16
C ILE A 204 16.18 7.76 8.70
N GLU A 205 15.83 7.59 9.97
CA GLU A 205 14.84 8.44 10.64
C GLU A 205 15.28 9.91 10.65
N GLU A 206 16.52 10.20 11.02
CA GLU A 206 17.07 11.56 11.03
C GLU A 206 16.99 12.18 9.63
N LEU A 207 17.31 11.42 8.58
CA LEU A 207 17.16 11.88 7.19
C LEU A 207 15.70 12.22 6.85
N TYR A 208 14.77 11.32 7.21
CA TYR A 208 13.34 11.50 6.96
C TYR A 208 12.78 12.74 7.69
N LEU A 209 13.06 12.86 8.99
CA LEU A 209 12.57 13.96 9.80
C LEU A 209 13.19 15.30 9.41
N ARG A 210 14.48 15.32 9.02
CA ARG A 210 15.19 16.54 8.61
C ARG A 210 14.60 17.21 7.37
N ALA A 211 13.89 16.47 6.53
CA ALA A 211 13.20 17.02 5.36
C ALA A 211 11.98 17.89 5.73
N SER A 212 11.41 17.69 6.93
CA SER A 212 10.19 18.34 7.36
C SER A 212 10.44 19.64 8.11
N ARG A 213 9.51 20.59 7.96
CA ARG A 213 9.40 21.80 8.79
C ARG A 213 8.69 21.53 10.12
N LYS A 214 8.14 20.33 10.29
CA LYS A 214 7.42 19.84 11.48
C LYS A 214 7.94 18.45 11.91
N PRO A 215 9.24 18.29 12.18
CA PRO A 215 9.85 16.98 12.44
C PRO A 215 9.22 16.27 13.64
N GLU A 216 8.76 16.99 14.67
CA GLU A 216 8.15 16.37 15.86
C GLU A 216 6.80 15.74 15.53
N ALA A 217 5.98 16.39 14.70
CA ALA A 217 4.69 15.86 14.26
C ALA A 217 4.87 14.63 13.37
N VAL A 218 5.81 14.70 12.42
CA VAL A 218 6.16 13.58 11.54
C VAL A 218 6.73 12.40 12.33
N ALA A 219 7.52 12.66 13.38
CA ALA A 219 8.02 11.62 14.27
C ALA A 219 6.89 10.93 15.04
N LEU A 220 5.91 11.68 15.56
CA LEU A 220 4.73 11.11 16.22
C LEU A 220 3.88 10.27 15.25
N ASP A 221 3.66 10.77 14.03
CA ASP A 221 2.99 10.03 12.96
C ASP A 221 3.71 8.72 12.66
N PHE A 222 5.04 8.75 12.47
CA PHE A 222 5.84 7.55 12.24
C PHE A 222 5.77 6.55 13.41
N ARG A 223 5.85 7.04 14.66
CA ARG A 223 5.67 6.17 15.85
C ARG A 223 4.28 5.53 15.88
N ALA A 224 3.24 6.25 15.47
CA ALA A 224 1.88 5.73 15.39
C ALA A 224 1.74 4.68 14.29
N GLN A 225 2.30 4.91 13.10
CA GLN A 225 2.37 3.92 12.01
C GLN A 225 3.09 2.64 12.45
N LEU A 226 4.22 2.79 13.15
CA LEU A 226 5.00 1.69 13.70
C LEU A 226 4.18 0.87 14.71
N ALA A 227 3.56 1.55 15.68
CA ALA A 227 2.70 0.90 16.68
C ALA A 227 1.55 0.14 16.01
N GLY A 228 0.88 0.75 15.02
CA GLY A 228 -0.17 0.09 14.25
C GLY A 228 0.30 -1.20 13.57
N ASN A 229 1.45 -1.16 12.89
CA ASN A 229 2.03 -2.34 12.24
C ASN A 229 2.39 -3.44 13.25
N ILE A 230 2.99 -3.07 14.39
CA ILE A 230 3.33 -4.02 15.47
C ILE A 230 2.05 -4.68 16.00
N THR A 231 1.02 -3.89 16.31
CA THR A 231 -0.27 -4.41 16.79
C THR A 231 -0.86 -5.40 15.79
N ALA A 232 -0.98 -5.02 14.53
CA ALA A 232 -1.56 -5.91 13.52
C ALA A 232 -0.71 -7.15 13.25
N ARG A 233 0.63 -7.04 13.22
CA ARG A 233 1.54 -8.19 13.16
C ARG A 233 1.25 -9.17 14.29
N GLU A 234 1.20 -8.72 15.53
CA GLU A 234 0.97 -9.60 16.69
C GLU A 234 -0.41 -10.27 16.64
N ARG A 235 -1.44 -9.55 16.19
CA ARG A 235 -2.79 -10.12 16.02
C ARG A 235 -2.82 -11.19 14.94
N VAL A 236 -2.18 -10.97 13.78
CA VAL A 236 -2.07 -11.99 12.73
C VAL A 236 -1.32 -13.22 13.25
N LEU A 237 -0.20 -13.03 13.95
CA LEU A 237 0.56 -14.14 14.52
C LEU A 237 -0.23 -14.90 15.59
N ALA A 238 -1.06 -14.21 16.38
CA ALA A 238 -1.96 -14.86 17.34
C ALA A 238 -3.01 -15.74 16.64
N LEU A 239 -3.55 -15.30 15.50
CA LEU A 239 -4.44 -16.14 14.68
C LEU A 239 -3.71 -17.36 14.13
N ALA A 240 -2.49 -17.19 13.62
CA ALA A 240 -1.67 -18.30 13.11
C ALA A 240 -1.31 -19.30 14.22
N ARG A 241 -1.04 -18.84 15.46
CA ARG A 241 -0.84 -19.71 16.63
C ARG A 241 -2.10 -20.50 17.00
N ARG A 242 -3.26 -19.84 16.99
CA ARG A 242 -4.54 -20.44 17.45
C ARG A 242 -5.16 -21.40 16.45
N TYR A 243 -5.23 -21.01 15.18
CA TYR A 243 -5.92 -21.77 14.13
C TYR A 243 -4.96 -22.53 13.21
N GLY A 244 -3.65 -22.28 13.34
CA GLY A 244 -2.63 -22.81 12.44
C GLY A 244 -2.41 -21.91 11.22
N PRO A 245 -1.15 -21.78 10.73
CA PRO A 245 -0.82 -20.89 9.62
C PRO A 245 -1.53 -21.31 8.33
N GLY A 246 -1.70 -22.61 8.09
CA GLY A 246 -2.36 -23.12 6.89
C GLY A 246 -3.85 -22.76 6.82
N VAL A 247 -4.55 -22.76 7.95
CA VAL A 247 -5.97 -22.36 8.02
C VAL A 247 -6.08 -20.87 7.73
N VAL A 248 -5.31 -20.02 8.41
CA VAL A 248 -5.33 -18.57 8.20
C VAL A 248 -5.00 -18.23 6.74
N LYS A 249 -3.98 -18.88 6.14
CA LYS A 249 -3.65 -18.76 4.71
C LYS A 249 -4.79 -19.16 3.78
N GLY A 250 -5.44 -20.29 4.05
CA GLY A 250 -6.58 -20.71 3.24
C GLY A 250 -7.76 -19.74 3.36
N VAL A 251 -7.97 -19.12 4.53
CA VAL A 251 -8.97 -18.06 4.69
C VAL A 251 -8.61 -16.82 3.87
N MET A 252 -7.35 -16.35 3.95
CA MET A 252 -6.86 -15.22 3.13
C MET A 252 -7.10 -15.47 1.63
N ARG A 253 -6.75 -16.66 1.14
CA ARG A 253 -6.99 -17.05 -0.26
C ARG A 253 -8.47 -17.09 -0.61
N LYS A 254 -9.31 -17.64 0.27
CA LYS A 254 -10.76 -17.71 0.05
C LYS A 254 -11.41 -16.32 0.08
N ILE A 255 -10.87 -15.35 0.82
CA ILE A 255 -11.29 -13.94 0.77
C ILE A 255 -11.05 -13.36 -0.64
N LEU A 256 -9.84 -13.55 -1.19
CA LEU A 256 -9.49 -13.12 -2.54
C LEU A 256 -10.41 -13.77 -3.59
N ASP A 257 -10.53 -15.10 -3.57
CA ASP A 257 -11.38 -15.86 -4.50
C ASP A 257 -12.84 -15.39 -4.45
N ASN A 258 -13.36 -15.11 -3.24
CA ASN A 258 -14.72 -14.63 -3.06
C ASN A 258 -14.89 -13.20 -3.57
N GLY A 259 -13.89 -12.33 -3.36
CA GLY A 259 -13.86 -10.96 -3.89
C GLY A 259 -13.89 -10.95 -5.42
N GLU A 260 -13.05 -11.75 -6.06
CA GLU A 260 -13.03 -11.90 -7.53
C GLU A 260 -14.38 -12.41 -8.03
N LYS A 261 -14.92 -13.50 -7.45
CA LYS A 261 -16.23 -14.06 -7.85
C LYS A 261 -17.36 -13.05 -7.70
N ALA A 262 -17.39 -12.30 -6.60
CA ALA A 262 -18.41 -11.28 -6.36
C ALA A 262 -18.31 -10.13 -7.38
N PHE A 263 -17.08 -9.67 -7.66
CA PHE A 263 -16.83 -8.63 -8.66
C PHE A 263 -17.25 -9.10 -10.07
N LEU A 264 -16.81 -10.28 -10.50
CA LEU A 264 -17.14 -10.84 -11.82
C LEU A 264 -18.64 -11.10 -11.97
N ALA A 265 -19.32 -11.58 -10.92
CA ALA A 265 -20.76 -11.78 -10.92
C ALA A 265 -21.52 -10.44 -11.05
N LYS A 266 -21.06 -9.38 -10.38
CA LYS A 266 -21.62 -8.04 -10.53
C LYS A 266 -21.37 -7.48 -11.93
N LEU A 267 -20.16 -7.67 -12.46
CA LEU A 267 -19.79 -7.22 -13.79
C LEU A 267 -20.61 -7.92 -14.88
N ALA A 268 -20.86 -9.22 -14.76
CA ALA A 268 -21.65 -9.99 -15.72
C ALA A 268 -23.11 -9.50 -15.87
N ARG A 269 -23.66 -8.83 -14.84
CA ARG A 269 -25.01 -8.23 -14.88
C ARG A 269 -25.09 -6.95 -15.69
N LEU A 270 -23.95 -6.30 -15.96
CA LEU A 270 -23.89 -5.08 -16.75
C LEU A 270 -23.85 -5.43 -18.25
N PRO A 271 -24.54 -4.67 -19.13
CA PRO A 271 -24.49 -4.93 -20.57
C PRO A 271 -23.07 -4.69 -21.10
N ASP A 272 -22.68 -5.38 -22.17
CA ASP A 272 -21.47 -5.00 -22.90
C ASP A 272 -21.66 -3.64 -23.57
N GLY A 273 -20.61 -2.83 -23.61
CA GLY A 273 -20.76 -1.46 -24.06
C GLY A 273 -19.50 -0.62 -23.99
N VAL A 274 -19.64 0.62 -24.46
CA VAL A 274 -18.60 1.64 -24.39
C VAL A 274 -19.21 2.91 -23.80
N TRP A 275 -18.68 3.32 -22.65
CA TRP A 275 -19.04 4.57 -22.00
C TRP A 275 -17.88 5.54 -22.13
N ARG A 276 -18.21 6.79 -22.42
CA ARG A 276 -17.23 7.86 -22.56
C ARG A 276 -17.65 9.00 -21.67
N GLU A 277 -16.71 9.48 -20.89
CA GLU A 277 -16.89 10.59 -19.99
C GLU A 277 -15.79 11.61 -20.24
N ARG A 278 -16.15 12.87 -20.06
CA ARG A 278 -15.28 14.02 -20.23
C ARG A 278 -15.55 14.97 -19.09
N THR A 279 -14.52 15.17 -18.28
CA THR A 279 -14.51 16.21 -17.26
C THR A 279 -13.42 17.23 -17.56
N TYR A 280 -13.48 18.32 -16.82
CA TYR A 280 -12.65 19.49 -16.99
C TYR A 280 -12.11 19.90 -15.62
N VAL A 281 -10.80 20.09 -15.55
CA VAL A 281 -10.10 20.57 -14.35
C VAL A 281 -9.48 21.91 -14.68
N GLU A 282 -9.71 22.92 -13.85
CA GLU A 282 -9.11 24.24 -14.00
C GLU A 282 -7.72 24.26 -13.35
N CYS A 283 -6.79 25.04 -13.92
CA CYS A 283 -5.48 25.34 -13.35
C CYS A 283 -4.54 24.11 -13.18
N CYS A 284 -3.54 23.93 -14.05
CA CYS A 284 -2.51 22.91 -13.80
C CYS A 284 -1.37 23.39 -12.90
N ARG A 285 -1.24 24.71 -12.71
CA ARG A 285 -0.25 25.38 -11.85
C ARG A 285 -0.69 26.82 -11.56
N PRO A 286 -0.14 27.49 -10.52
CA PRO A 286 -0.39 28.90 -10.26
C PRO A 286 -0.24 29.76 -11.51
N GLY A 287 -1.24 30.61 -11.77
CA GLY A 287 -1.28 31.48 -12.94
C GLY A 287 -1.82 30.84 -14.22
N ASP A 288 -2.01 29.52 -14.28
CA ASP A 288 -2.69 28.89 -15.42
C ASP A 288 -4.20 29.16 -15.36
N ARG A 289 -4.74 29.83 -16.38
CA ARG A 289 -6.17 30.15 -16.51
C ARG A 289 -6.90 29.21 -17.46
N ARG A 290 -6.23 28.16 -17.95
CA ARG A 290 -6.82 27.20 -18.89
C ARG A 290 -7.61 26.13 -18.16
N THR A 291 -8.54 25.55 -18.90
CA THR A 291 -9.23 24.34 -18.51
C THR A 291 -8.58 23.14 -19.18
N HIS A 292 -8.25 22.12 -18.39
CA HIS A 292 -7.63 20.88 -18.81
C HIS A 292 -8.68 19.79 -18.92
N ARG A 293 -8.72 19.13 -20.07
CA ARG A 293 -9.72 18.10 -20.33
C ARG A 293 -9.21 16.73 -19.88
N VAL A 294 -9.97 16.06 -19.03
CA VAL A 294 -9.76 14.66 -18.65
C VAL A 294 -10.80 13.81 -19.38
N MET A 295 -10.36 12.77 -20.07
CA MET A 295 -11.21 11.91 -20.89
C MET A 295 -11.05 10.45 -20.44
N LEU A 296 -12.16 9.78 -20.16
CA LEU A 296 -12.17 8.34 -19.90
C LEU A 296 -13.03 7.63 -20.94
N THR A 297 -12.51 6.53 -21.51
CA THR A 297 -13.31 5.62 -22.34
C THR A 297 -13.27 4.23 -21.72
N LEU A 298 -14.36 3.86 -21.04
CA LEU A 298 -14.54 2.54 -20.48
C LEU A 298 -15.18 1.63 -21.53
N ARG A 299 -14.53 0.51 -21.86
CA ARG A 299 -15.11 -0.56 -22.66
C ARG A 299 -15.29 -1.80 -21.81
N LYS A 300 -16.50 -2.35 -21.79
CA LYS A 300 -16.81 -3.66 -21.21
C LYS A 300 -17.07 -4.68 -22.32
N THR A 301 -16.45 -5.85 -22.20
CA THR A 301 -16.77 -7.03 -23.01
C THR A 301 -16.73 -8.27 -22.13
N GLY A 302 -17.86 -8.96 -21.99
CA GLY A 302 -18.05 -10.06 -21.04
C GLY A 302 -17.72 -9.62 -19.61
N ASN A 303 -16.65 -10.18 -19.06
CA ASN A 303 -16.12 -9.92 -17.73
C ASN A 303 -14.82 -9.09 -17.73
N ARG A 304 -14.52 -8.39 -18.84
CA ARG A 304 -13.33 -7.57 -19.00
C ARG A 304 -13.70 -6.09 -19.09
N LEU A 305 -13.00 -5.26 -18.32
CA LEU A 305 -13.02 -3.80 -18.43
C LEU A 305 -11.69 -3.32 -19.03
N VAL A 306 -11.77 -2.36 -19.94
CA VAL A 306 -10.61 -1.68 -20.52
C VAL A 306 -10.84 -0.18 -20.43
N PHE A 307 -9.92 0.51 -19.78
CA PHE A 307 -9.88 1.97 -19.61
C PHE A 307 -8.88 2.55 -20.62
#